data_AF-A0A3R8Y9G3-F1
#
_entry.id   AF-A0A3R8Y9G3-F1
#
_cell.length_a   1.000
_cell.length_b   1.000
_cell.length_c   1.000
_cell.angle_alpha   90.00
_cell.angle_beta   90.00
_cell.angle_gamma   90.00
#
_symmetry.space_group_name_H-M   'P 1'
#
loop_
_entity.id
_entity.type
_entity.pdbx_description
1 polymer ?
#
loop_
_entity_poly.entity_id
_entity_poly.type
_entity_poly.pdbx_seq_one_letter_code
_entity_poly.pdbx_strand_id
1 'polypeptide(L)'
;MHFHAVIRIDGPEGGNTPPPAWATAELLSDAIEAAASKVRVDGPLIGGRTHTFTFGRQLDVRTIRSADFNDGQELTERAVAAYVAKYATKGAETATGALDRPLKFVAELAQLDISDHARQLIRTAWTLGARKSLEHLRLRAWAHMLGFRGHFSTKSRRYSTTLGALRTARAEWRRAQTAANEPSPETTYVLAHWVFAGTGLSDAEAWLATSIEPAPGTEGEPTRG
;
A
#
# COMPACT_ATOMS: atom_id res chain seq x y z
N MET A 1 -9.20 -4.30 9.45
CA MET A 1 -8.75 -4.44 8.05
C MET A 1 -9.55 -3.43 7.24
N HIS A 2 -8.87 -2.49 6.58
CA HIS A 2 -9.50 -1.62 5.59
C HIS A 2 -9.31 -2.28 4.22
N PHE A 3 -10.40 -2.49 3.49
CA PHE A 3 -10.38 -3.10 2.18
C PHE A 3 -10.95 -2.09 1.18
N HIS A 4 -10.10 -1.65 0.25
CA HIS A 4 -10.49 -0.79 -0.85
C HIS A 4 -10.40 -1.58 -2.14
N ALA A 5 -11.47 -1.59 -2.92
CA ALA A 5 -11.52 -2.25 -4.22
C ALA A 5 -12.22 -1.34 -5.22
N VAL A 6 -11.73 -1.36 -6.46
CA VAL A 6 -12.50 -0.90 -7.62
C VAL A 6 -12.96 -2.12 -8.38
N ILE A 7 -14.25 -2.14 -8.66
CA ILE A 7 -14.92 -3.24 -9.34
C ILE A 7 -15.58 -2.65 -10.58
N ARG A 8 -15.36 -3.31 -11.72
CA ARG A 8 -15.91 -2.98 -13.04
C ARG A 8 -16.63 -4.21 -13.57
N ILE A 9 -17.70 -3.98 -14.33
CA ILE A 9 -18.32 -5.01 -15.17
C ILE A 9 -17.81 -4.80 -16.58
N ASP A 10 -17.12 -5.80 -17.11
CA ASP A 10 -16.61 -5.82 -18.48
C ASP A 10 -17.65 -6.44 -19.43
N GLY A 11 -17.57 -6.13 -20.72
CA GLY A 11 -18.34 -6.82 -21.74
C GLY A 11 -17.90 -8.27 -21.94
N PRO A 12 -18.70 -9.09 -22.66
CA PRO A 12 -18.47 -10.52 -22.82
C PRO A 12 -17.13 -10.86 -23.49
N GLU A 13 -16.60 -9.96 -24.32
CA GLU A 13 -15.31 -10.12 -25.01
C GLU A 13 -14.15 -9.45 -24.24
N GLY A 14 -14.41 -8.91 -23.03
CA GLY A 14 -13.43 -8.28 -22.16
C GLY A 14 -13.63 -6.78 -21.97
N GLY A 15 -12.70 -6.15 -21.24
CA GLY A 15 -12.85 -4.78 -20.72
C GLY A 15 -12.87 -3.63 -21.73
N ASN A 16 -12.63 -3.93 -23.02
CA ASN A 16 -12.78 -2.95 -24.10
C ASN A 16 -14.18 -2.98 -24.74
N THR A 17 -15.03 -3.93 -24.34
CA THR A 17 -16.40 -4.03 -24.84
C THR A 17 -17.40 -3.59 -23.78
N PRO A 18 -18.50 -2.92 -24.16
CA PRO A 18 -19.47 -2.45 -23.20
C PRO A 18 -20.13 -3.62 -22.46
N PRO A 19 -20.45 -3.45 -21.17
CA PRO A 19 -21.20 -4.45 -20.44
C PRO A 19 -22.61 -4.63 -21.04
N PRO A 20 -23.24 -5.80 -20.85
CA PRO A 20 -24.63 -5.99 -21.24
C PRO A 20 -25.56 -4.96 -20.60
N ALA A 21 -26.66 -4.60 -21.28
CA ALA A 21 -27.57 -3.54 -20.81
C ALA A 21 -28.21 -3.79 -19.43
N TRP A 22 -28.31 -5.05 -19.00
CA TRP A 22 -28.80 -5.42 -17.67
C TRP A 22 -27.78 -5.19 -16.55
N ALA A 23 -26.50 -5.03 -16.89
CA ALA A 23 -25.41 -5.02 -15.94
C ALA A 23 -25.10 -3.59 -15.48
N THR A 24 -26.04 -3.01 -14.72
CA THR A 24 -25.99 -1.61 -14.29
C THR A 24 -25.11 -1.40 -13.05
N ALA A 25 -24.78 -0.12 -12.77
CA ALA A 25 -24.04 0.24 -11.56
C ALA A 25 -24.84 -0.07 -10.28
N GLU A 26 -26.16 0.07 -10.32
CA GLU A 26 -27.06 -0.27 -9.23
C GLU A 26 -27.03 -1.77 -8.93
N LEU A 27 -27.13 -2.61 -9.97
CA LEU A 27 -27.00 -4.06 -9.81
C LEU A 27 -25.64 -4.45 -9.23
N LEU A 28 -24.57 -3.78 -9.64
CA LEU A 28 -23.25 -3.99 -9.09
C LEU A 28 -23.17 -3.60 -7.60
N SER A 29 -23.74 -2.46 -7.23
CA SER A 29 -23.82 -2.02 -5.83
C SER A 29 -24.55 -3.04 -4.96
N ASP A 30 -25.73 -3.49 -5.40
CA ASP A 30 -26.52 -4.50 -4.69
C ASP A 30 -25.75 -5.81 -4.54
N ALA A 31 -25.05 -6.24 -5.59
CA ALA A 31 -24.22 -7.44 -5.57
C ALA A 31 -23.05 -7.31 -4.58
N ILE A 32 -22.41 -6.15 -4.49
CA ILE A 32 -21.32 -5.88 -3.54
C ILE A 32 -21.85 -5.92 -2.10
N GLU A 33 -22.97 -5.29 -1.81
CA GLU A 33 -23.60 -5.31 -0.48
C GLU A 33 -24.01 -6.73 -0.07
N ALA A 34 -24.63 -7.47 -1.00
CA ALA A 34 -24.99 -8.86 -0.79
C ALA A 34 -23.76 -9.75 -0.56
N ALA A 35 -22.66 -9.53 -1.29
CA ALA A 35 -21.42 -10.26 -1.09
C ALA A 35 -20.79 -9.92 0.29
N ALA A 36 -20.68 -8.64 0.62
CA ALA A 36 -20.09 -8.19 1.89
C ALA A 36 -20.82 -8.76 3.11
N SER A 37 -22.16 -8.87 3.04
CA SER A 37 -22.98 -9.44 4.12
C SER A 37 -22.88 -10.98 4.25
N LYS A 38 -22.52 -11.68 3.17
CA LYS A 38 -22.49 -13.15 3.11
C LYS A 38 -21.09 -13.75 3.30
N VAL A 39 -20.03 -13.01 2.95
CA VAL A 39 -18.66 -13.51 3.02
C VAL A 39 -18.30 -13.90 4.46
N ARG A 40 -17.84 -15.14 4.60
CA ARG A 40 -17.25 -15.70 5.81
C ARG A 40 -15.96 -16.41 5.44
N VAL A 41 -14.92 -16.18 6.22
CA VAL A 41 -13.62 -16.85 6.08
C VAL A 41 -13.31 -17.55 7.39
N ASP A 42 -12.95 -18.83 7.32
CA ASP A 42 -12.55 -19.58 8.50
C ASP A 42 -11.27 -19.00 9.08
N GLY A 43 -11.31 -18.76 10.39
CA GLY A 43 -10.19 -18.28 11.18
C GLY A 43 -9.51 -19.41 11.96
N PRO A 44 -8.42 -19.09 12.68
CA PRO A 44 -7.68 -20.07 13.44
C PRO A 44 -8.48 -20.60 14.65
N LEU A 45 -8.15 -21.82 15.08
CA LEU A 45 -8.57 -22.37 16.37
C LEU A 45 -7.66 -21.79 17.47
N ILE A 46 -8.23 -21.01 18.39
CA ILE A 46 -7.48 -20.39 19.49
C ILE A 46 -8.10 -20.82 20.82
N GLY A 47 -7.34 -21.56 21.62
CA GLY A 47 -7.81 -22.02 22.95
C GLY A 47 -9.06 -22.91 22.87
N GLY A 48 -9.16 -23.75 21.84
CA GLY A 48 -10.31 -24.64 21.63
C GLY A 48 -11.54 -23.97 20.99
N ARG A 49 -11.48 -22.67 20.68
CA ARG A 49 -12.55 -21.94 20.01
C ARG A 49 -12.20 -21.65 18.56
N THR A 50 -13.09 -22.04 17.64
CA THR A 50 -12.99 -21.68 16.23
C THR A 50 -13.39 -20.23 16.03
N HIS A 51 -12.59 -19.49 15.27
CA HIS A 51 -12.90 -18.13 14.87
C HIS A 51 -13.36 -18.10 13.41
N THR A 52 -14.19 -17.11 13.08
CA THR A 52 -14.62 -16.81 11.72
C THR A 52 -14.47 -15.32 11.50
N PHE A 53 -13.99 -14.93 10.32
CA PHE A 53 -13.85 -13.54 9.90
C PHE A 53 -14.98 -13.16 8.95
N THR A 54 -15.56 -11.99 9.18
CA THR A 54 -16.59 -11.37 8.33
C THR A 54 -16.25 -9.91 8.13
N PHE A 55 -16.89 -9.26 7.15
CA PHE A 55 -16.88 -7.80 7.10
C PHE A 55 -17.58 -7.21 8.33
N GLY A 56 -17.15 -6.01 8.73
CA GLY A 56 -17.80 -5.23 9.78
C GLY A 56 -19.05 -4.53 9.26
N ARG A 57 -19.61 -3.63 10.09
CA ARG A 57 -20.82 -2.84 9.73
C ARG A 57 -20.55 -1.67 8.79
N GLN A 58 -19.28 -1.32 8.56
CA GLN A 58 -18.90 -0.19 7.72
C GLN A 58 -18.67 -0.67 6.29
N LEU A 59 -19.48 -0.16 5.37
CA LEU A 59 -19.39 -0.37 3.94
C LEU A 59 -19.75 0.95 3.26
N ASP A 60 -18.93 1.38 2.31
CA ASP A 60 -19.18 2.57 1.48
C ASP A 60 -18.98 2.15 0.03
N VAL A 61 -20.08 2.09 -0.73
CA VAL A 61 -20.08 1.74 -2.15
C VAL A 61 -20.45 2.99 -2.93
N ARG A 62 -19.55 3.42 -3.82
CA ARG A 62 -19.78 4.60 -4.65
C ARG A 62 -19.49 4.27 -6.10
N THR A 63 -20.43 4.64 -6.96
CA THR A 63 -20.20 4.65 -8.41
C THR A 63 -19.16 5.72 -8.72
N ILE A 64 -18.09 5.33 -9.41
CA ILE A 64 -17.05 6.25 -9.86
C ILE A 64 -17.46 6.81 -11.21
N ARG A 65 -17.68 8.13 -11.28
CA ARG A 65 -18.04 8.88 -12.49
C ARG A 65 -16.86 9.72 -12.96
N SER A 66 -16.79 10.06 -14.24
CA SER A 66 -15.76 10.96 -14.78
C SER A 66 -15.70 12.30 -14.02
N ALA A 67 -16.85 12.81 -13.59
CA ALA A 67 -16.97 14.05 -12.82
C ALA A 67 -16.31 14.00 -11.42
N ASP A 68 -16.04 12.81 -10.88
CA ASP A 68 -15.42 12.65 -9.55
C ASP A 68 -13.91 12.90 -9.57
N PHE A 69 -13.31 13.00 -10.76
CA PHE A 69 -11.91 13.36 -10.95
C PHE A 69 -11.85 14.85 -11.26
N ASN A 70 -11.50 15.65 -10.24
CA ASN A 70 -11.24 17.08 -10.39
C ASN A 70 -10.43 17.32 -11.66
N ASP A 71 -10.89 18.26 -12.50
CA ASP A 71 -10.43 18.61 -13.86
C ASP A 71 -11.30 18.11 -15.02
N GLY A 72 -12.44 17.45 -14.77
CA GLY A 72 -13.36 17.02 -15.83
C GLY A 72 -12.72 16.02 -16.80
N GLN A 73 -11.64 15.35 -16.37
CA GLN A 73 -10.97 14.31 -17.13
C GLN A 73 -11.94 13.17 -17.40
N GLU A 74 -11.85 12.60 -18.61
CA GLU A 74 -12.52 11.32 -18.88
C GLU A 74 -12.10 10.29 -17.84
N LEU A 75 -13.03 9.38 -17.49
CA LEU A 75 -12.77 8.24 -16.63
C LEU A 75 -11.75 7.30 -17.30
N THR A 76 -10.48 7.65 -17.17
CA THR A 76 -9.37 6.84 -17.67
C THR A 76 -8.96 5.81 -16.63
N GLU A 77 -8.47 4.65 -17.07
CA GLU A 77 -7.93 3.63 -16.17
C GLU A 77 -6.80 4.18 -15.28
N ARG A 78 -6.04 5.17 -15.78
CA ARG A 78 -5.00 5.88 -15.04
C ARG A 78 -5.57 6.68 -13.87
N ALA A 79 -6.68 7.38 -14.08
CA ALA A 79 -7.32 8.17 -13.03
C ALA A 79 -7.86 7.26 -11.93
N VAL A 80 -8.52 6.16 -12.30
CA VAL A 80 -9.00 5.12 -11.37
C VAL A 80 -7.84 4.51 -10.57
N ALA A 81 -6.73 4.17 -11.23
CA ALA A 81 -5.55 3.62 -10.55
C ALA A 81 -4.95 4.62 -9.54
N ALA A 82 -4.88 5.91 -9.90
CA ALA A 82 -4.41 6.97 -8.99
C ALA A 82 -5.35 7.15 -7.79
N TYR A 83 -6.66 7.07 -8.02
CA TYR A 83 -7.66 7.12 -6.95
C TYR A 83 -7.49 5.95 -5.98
N VAL A 84 -7.38 4.71 -6.46
CA VAL A 84 -7.13 3.55 -5.58
C VAL A 84 -5.82 3.70 -4.81
N ALA A 85 -4.75 4.13 -5.48
CA ALA A 85 -3.47 4.39 -4.84
C ALA A 85 -3.62 5.40 -3.70
N LYS A 86 -4.34 6.51 -3.92
CA LYS A 86 -4.62 7.51 -2.87
C LYS A 86 -5.26 6.88 -1.63
N TYR A 87 -6.28 6.03 -1.76
CA TYR A 87 -6.92 5.41 -0.58
C TYR A 87 -6.03 4.36 0.08
N ALA A 88 -5.26 3.61 -0.70
CA ALA A 88 -4.31 2.64 -0.16
C ALA A 88 -3.22 3.33 0.68
N THR A 89 -2.63 4.41 0.17
CA THR A 89 -1.55 5.14 0.86
C THR A 89 -2.08 5.95 2.03
N LYS A 90 -3.21 6.64 1.88
CA LYS A 90 -3.83 7.42 2.98
C LYS A 90 -4.22 6.53 4.15
N GLY A 91 -4.75 5.33 3.87
CA GLY A 91 -5.07 4.34 4.90
C GLY A 91 -3.84 3.83 5.64
N ALA A 92 -2.72 3.62 4.93
CA ALA A 92 -1.47 3.19 5.53
C ALA A 92 -0.82 4.29 6.39
N GLU A 93 -0.72 5.51 5.86
CA GLU A 93 -0.14 6.66 6.58
C GLU A 93 -0.93 6.99 7.85
N THR A 94 -2.27 7.00 7.78
CA THR A 94 -3.11 7.30 8.96
C THR A 94 -3.00 6.21 10.04
N ALA A 95 -2.74 4.96 9.65
CA ALA A 95 -2.74 3.83 10.58
C ALA A 95 -1.36 3.55 11.21
N THR A 96 -0.26 3.82 10.50
CA THR A 96 1.10 3.45 10.91
C THR A 96 2.16 4.55 10.69
N GLY A 97 1.79 5.79 10.38
CA GLY A 97 2.73 6.85 10.00
C GLY A 97 3.88 7.13 10.99
N ALA A 98 3.69 6.84 12.29
CA ALA A 98 4.71 6.97 13.34
C ALA A 98 5.48 5.66 13.65
N LEU A 99 5.24 4.59 12.88
CA LEU A 99 5.70 3.22 13.16
C LEU A 99 6.54 2.68 12.00
N ASP A 100 7.71 3.25 11.78
CA ASP A 100 8.66 2.86 10.73
C ASP A 100 9.56 1.69 11.12
N ARG A 101 9.59 1.33 12.42
CA ARG A 101 10.48 0.30 12.97
C ARG A 101 9.77 -0.67 13.93
N PRO A 102 10.31 -1.90 14.08
CA PRO A 102 9.86 -2.83 15.11
C PRO A 102 9.89 -2.23 16.52
N LEU A 103 8.85 -2.56 17.30
CA LEU A 103 8.79 -2.23 18.72
C LEU A 103 9.71 -3.17 19.51
N LYS A 104 10.52 -2.61 20.40
CA LYS A 104 11.31 -3.37 21.38
C LYS A 104 10.44 -3.66 22.61
N PHE A 105 9.64 -2.69 23.03
CA PHE A 105 8.73 -2.79 24.17
C PHE A 105 7.36 -2.19 23.86
N VAL A 106 6.29 -2.81 24.36
CA VAL A 106 4.92 -2.29 24.18
C VAL A 106 4.70 -0.92 24.86
N ALA A 107 5.54 -0.58 25.85
CA ALA A 107 5.50 0.71 26.52
C ALA A 107 5.85 1.88 25.60
N GLU A 108 6.57 1.65 24.49
CA GLU A 108 6.87 2.67 23.48
C GLU A 108 5.60 3.32 22.90
N LEU A 109 4.45 2.60 22.93
CA LEU A 109 3.17 3.11 22.42
C LEU A 109 2.64 4.35 23.14
N ALA A 110 3.09 4.61 24.38
CA ALA A 110 2.67 5.78 25.13
C ALA A 110 3.22 7.10 24.55
N GLN A 111 4.34 7.03 23.80
CA GLN A 111 5.02 8.18 23.22
C GLN A 111 4.63 8.43 21.75
N LEU A 112 3.79 7.56 21.17
CA LEU A 112 3.42 7.64 19.76
C LEU A 112 2.07 8.34 19.58
N ASP A 113 2.06 9.33 18.70
CA ASP A 113 0.84 9.95 18.20
C ASP A 113 0.18 9.02 17.17
N ILE A 114 -0.63 8.10 17.68
CA ILE A 114 -1.41 7.14 16.89
C ILE A 114 -2.84 7.07 17.41
N SER A 115 -3.76 6.72 16.51
CA SER A 115 -5.15 6.47 16.86
C SER A 115 -5.30 5.35 17.91
N ASP A 116 -6.35 5.43 18.73
CA ASP A 116 -6.66 4.38 19.71
C ASP A 116 -6.89 3.02 19.07
N HIS A 117 -7.47 2.99 17.87
CA HIS A 117 -7.67 1.77 17.12
C HIS A 117 -6.33 1.11 16.75
N ALA A 118 -5.38 1.88 16.20
CA ALA A 118 -4.05 1.38 15.89
C ALA A 118 -3.34 0.88 17.15
N ARG A 119 -3.38 1.66 18.25
CA ARG A 119 -2.82 1.27 19.55
C ARG A 119 -3.39 -0.07 20.04
N GLN A 120 -4.71 -0.27 19.90
CA GLN A 120 -5.36 -1.51 20.29
C GLN A 120 -4.95 -2.70 19.42
N LEU A 121 -4.82 -2.51 18.10
CA LEU A 121 -4.35 -3.55 17.18
C LEU A 121 -2.92 -3.99 17.53
N ILE A 122 -2.03 -3.02 17.78
CA ILE A 122 -0.63 -3.29 18.15
C ILE A 122 -0.55 -4.04 19.47
N ARG A 123 -1.28 -3.59 20.50
CA ARG A 123 -1.35 -4.30 21.80
C ARG A 123 -1.87 -5.72 21.63
N THR A 124 -2.88 -5.91 20.80
CA THR A 124 -3.45 -7.24 20.52
C THR A 124 -2.43 -8.14 19.82
N ALA A 125 -1.74 -7.65 18.78
CA ALA A 125 -0.68 -8.37 18.09
C ALA A 125 0.48 -8.72 19.05
N TRP A 126 0.86 -7.79 19.94
CA TRP A 126 1.90 -8.00 20.93
C TRP A 126 1.55 -9.08 21.95
N THR A 127 0.30 -9.08 22.45
CA THR A 127 -0.22 -10.08 23.38
C THR A 127 -0.33 -11.45 22.72
N LEU A 128 -0.91 -11.52 21.52
CA LEU A 128 -1.05 -12.77 20.79
C LEU A 128 0.31 -13.35 20.37
N GLY A 129 1.27 -12.51 20.00
CA GLY A 129 2.63 -12.93 19.66
C GLY A 129 3.45 -13.45 20.84
N ALA A 130 2.93 -13.38 22.07
CA ALA A 130 3.51 -14.07 23.23
C ALA A 130 3.17 -15.58 23.28
N ARG A 131 2.16 -16.01 22.51
CA ARG A 131 1.64 -17.37 22.55
C ARG A 131 2.46 -18.28 21.64
N LYS A 132 3.00 -19.36 22.19
CA LYS A 132 3.81 -20.34 21.45
C LYS A 132 3.08 -20.98 20.27
N SER A 133 1.78 -21.27 20.41
CA SER A 133 0.97 -21.79 19.31
C SER A 133 0.86 -20.85 18.09
N LEU A 134 1.11 -19.55 18.28
CA LEU A 134 1.03 -18.52 17.24
C LEU A 134 2.41 -18.02 16.79
N GLU A 135 3.50 -18.66 17.24
CA GLU A 135 4.87 -18.22 16.95
C GLU A 135 5.16 -18.10 15.45
N HIS A 136 4.62 -19.02 14.65
CA HIS A 136 4.73 -19.03 13.20
C HIS A 136 4.16 -17.76 12.50
N LEU A 137 3.24 -17.04 13.17
CA LEU A 137 2.68 -15.79 12.64
C LEU A 137 3.59 -14.58 12.87
N ARG A 138 4.58 -14.68 13.77
CA ARG A 138 5.55 -13.62 14.10
C ARG A 138 4.92 -12.27 14.49
N LEU A 139 3.76 -12.28 15.15
CA LEU A 139 2.94 -11.09 15.40
C LEU A 139 3.67 -9.96 16.15
N ARG A 140 4.55 -10.28 17.11
CA ARG A 140 5.36 -9.27 17.83
C ARG A 140 6.36 -8.57 16.93
N ALA A 141 7.06 -9.31 16.08
CA ALA A 141 8.04 -8.75 15.14
C ALA A 141 7.38 -7.75 14.17
N TRP A 142 6.12 -7.99 13.82
CA TRP A 142 5.33 -7.15 12.92
C TRP A 142 4.29 -6.28 13.62
N ALA A 143 4.37 -6.12 14.95
CA ALA A 143 3.37 -5.37 15.71
C ALA A 143 3.30 -3.91 15.27
N HIS A 144 4.45 -3.30 14.93
CA HIS A 144 4.53 -1.95 14.34
C HIS A 144 3.75 -1.83 13.02
N MET A 145 3.65 -2.92 12.26
CA MET A 145 2.81 -3.06 11.05
C MET A 145 1.44 -3.67 11.37
N LEU A 146 0.89 -3.37 12.55
CA LEU A 146 -0.41 -3.88 13.03
C LEU A 146 -0.52 -5.42 13.06
N GLY A 147 0.61 -6.12 13.18
CA GLY A 147 0.69 -7.58 13.18
C GLY A 147 0.68 -8.22 11.79
N PHE A 148 0.74 -7.44 10.71
CA PHE A 148 0.71 -7.94 9.34
C PHE A 148 2.11 -7.92 8.70
N ARG A 149 2.54 -9.08 8.19
CA ARG A 149 3.85 -9.27 7.53
C ARG A 149 3.80 -9.05 6.01
N GLY A 150 2.61 -8.92 5.44
CA GLY A 150 2.41 -8.91 3.98
C GLY A 150 2.50 -7.53 3.35
N HIS A 151 2.32 -7.51 2.04
CA HIS A 151 2.20 -6.26 1.27
C HIS A 151 0.80 -5.65 1.47
N PHE A 152 0.72 -4.32 1.50
CA PHE A 152 -0.54 -3.58 1.57
C PHE A 152 -1.48 -3.84 0.37
N SER A 153 -0.98 -4.49 -0.68
CA SER A 153 -1.74 -4.92 -1.85
C SER A 153 -1.71 -6.44 -1.97
N THR A 154 -2.86 -7.02 -2.29
CA THR A 154 -3.00 -8.45 -2.60
C THR A 154 -3.51 -8.61 -4.03
N LYS A 155 -3.26 -9.79 -4.60
CA LYS A 155 -3.66 -10.13 -5.97
C LYS A 155 -4.54 -11.37 -5.95
N SER A 156 -5.59 -11.36 -6.76
CA SER A 156 -6.33 -12.59 -7.02
C SER A 156 -5.46 -13.55 -7.81
N ARG A 157 -5.38 -14.81 -7.36
CA ARG A 157 -4.65 -15.85 -8.10
C ARG A 157 -5.23 -16.11 -9.49
N ARG A 158 -6.55 -15.93 -9.65
CA ARG A 158 -7.27 -16.28 -10.88
C ARG A 158 -7.54 -15.08 -11.78
N TYR A 159 -7.63 -13.88 -11.21
CA TYR A 159 -8.12 -12.69 -11.91
C TYR A 159 -7.09 -11.56 -12.00
N SER A 160 -5.92 -11.69 -11.39
CA SER A 160 -4.88 -10.64 -11.44
C SER A 160 -3.68 -11.07 -12.28
N THR A 161 -3.19 -10.18 -13.12
CA THR A 161 -1.88 -10.33 -13.77
C THR A 161 -0.73 -10.20 -12.77
N THR A 162 0.43 -10.78 -13.07
CA THR A 162 1.60 -10.74 -12.18
C THR A 162 2.27 -9.36 -12.19
N LEU A 163 2.96 -8.98 -11.10
CA LEU A 163 3.75 -7.73 -11.13
C LEU A 163 4.89 -7.83 -12.14
N GLY A 164 5.42 -9.03 -12.37
CA GLY A 164 6.40 -9.30 -13.41
C GLY A 164 5.86 -8.94 -14.79
N ALA A 165 4.69 -9.48 -15.16
CA ALA A 165 4.06 -9.18 -16.45
C ALA A 165 3.82 -7.66 -16.65
N LEU A 166 3.34 -6.96 -15.62
CA LEU A 166 3.16 -5.50 -15.69
C LEU A 166 4.49 -4.73 -15.85
N ARG A 167 5.57 -5.18 -15.20
CA ARG A 167 6.90 -4.56 -15.35
C ARG A 167 7.44 -4.80 -16.77
N THR A 168 7.28 -6.01 -17.31
CA THR A 168 7.68 -6.35 -18.67
C THR A 168 6.95 -5.50 -19.70
N ALA A 169 5.62 -5.43 -19.62
CA ALA A 169 4.80 -4.63 -20.53
C ALA A 169 5.18 -3.13 -20.51
N ARG A 170 5.47 -2.58 -19.32
CA ARG A 170 5.96 -1.19 -19.21
C ARG A 170 7.34 -1.00 -19.83
N ALA A 171 8.25 -1.96 -19.65
CA ALA A 171 9.57 -1.91 -20.25
C ALA A 171 9.48 -1.96 -21.79
N GLU A 172 8.63 -2.82 -22.34
CA GLU A 172 8.34 -2.90 -23.77
C GLU A 172 7.76 -1.60 -24.32
N TRP A 173 6.74 -1.05 -23.66
CA TRP A 173 6.13 0.23 -24.07
C TRP A 173 7.12 1.40 -24.03
N ARG A 174 8.02 1.44 -23.02
CA ARG A 174 9.09 2.45 -22.99
C ARG A 174 10.08 2.25 -24.12
N ARG A 175 10.53 1.02 -24.39
CA ARG A 175 11.43 0.72 -25.52
C ARG A 175 10.84 1.14 -26.86
N ALA A 176 9.56 0.83 -27.11
CA ALA A 176 8.87 1.18 -28.34
C ALA A 176 8.79 2.70 -28.55
N GLN A 177 8.52 3.48 -27.49
CA GLN A 177 8.53 4.94 -27.58
C GLN A 177 9.92 5.53 -27.79
N THR A 178 10.94 4.97 -27.16
CA THR A 178 12.33 5.42 -27.40
C THR A 178 12.74 5.17 -28.84
N ALA A 179 12.41 4.00 -29.40
CA ALA A 179 12.68 3.67 -30.80
C ALA A 179 11.89 4.55 -31.79
N ALA A 180 10.64 4.91 -31.46
CA ALA A 180 9.83 5.81 -32.29
C ALA A 180 10.30 7.29 -32.27
N ASN A 181 11.10 7.66 -31.27
CA ASN A 181 11.65 9.01 -31.09
C ASN A 181 13.14 9.09 -31.45
N GLU A 182 13.71 8.10 -32.15
CA GLU A 182 15.09 8.20 -32.65
C GLU A 182 15.20 9.35 -33.68
N PRO A 183 16.02 10.38 -33.42
CA PRO A 183 16.34 11.38 -34.43
C PRO A 183 17.17 10.72 -35.55
N SER A 184 17.02 11.20 -36.79
CA SER A 184 17.98 11.00 -37.89
C SER A 184 19.42 11.13 -37.36
N PRO A 185 20.42 10.38 -37.88
CA PRO A 185 21.74 10.28 -37.27
C PRO A 185 22.52 11.59 -37.37
N GLU A 186 22.21 12.54 -36.51
CA GLU A 186 23.08 13.61 -36.10
C GLU A 186 23.46 13.34 -34.64
N THR A 187 24.67 12.84 -34.51
CA THR A 187 25.51 12.70 -33.30
C THR A 187 24.79 12.98 -31.98
N THR A 188 24.30 11.92 -31.31
CA THR A 188 23.83 12.03 -29.93
C THR A 188 25.00 12.40 -29.01
N TYR A 189 25.06 13.65 -28.58
CA TYR A 189 26.06 14.13 -27.61
C TYR A 189 25.61 13.72 -26.19
N VAL A 190 26.26 12.70 -25.63
CA VAL A 190 26.00 12.26 -24.24
C VAL A 190 26.66 13.25 -23.28
N LEU A 191 25.86 14.14 -22.68
CA LEU A 191 26.36 15.19 -21.77
C LEU A 191 26.74 14.67 -20.37
N ALA A 192 26.21 13.53 -19.92
CA ALA A 192 26.62 12.89 -18.66
C ALA A 192 26.17 11.42 -18.57
N HIS A 193 27.04 10.56 -18.03
CA HIS A 193 26.75 9.17 -17.70
C HIS A 193 26.69 9.02 -16.18
N TRP A 194 25.53 8.65 -15.64
CA TRP A 194 25.39 8.36 -14.21
C TRP A 194 25.50 6.86 -13.97
N VAL A 195 26.45 6.45 -13.11
CA VAL A 195 26.57 5.09 -12.59
C VAL A 195 26.11 5.11 -11.14
N PHE A 196 25.41 4.05 -10.72
CA PHE A 196 25.12 3.83 -9.31
C PHE A 196 26.43 3.67 -8.53
N ALA A 197 26.74 4.63 -7.67
CA ALA A 197 28.00 4.68 -6.91
C ALA A 197 27.97 3.89 -5.59
N GLY A 198 26.80 3.37 -5.18
CA GLY A 198 26.60 2.65 -3.92
C GLY A 198 25.57 3.31 -3.00
N THR A 199 25.35 2.71 -1.84
CA THR A 199 24.47 3.22 -0.77
C THR A 199 25.20 3.17 0.57
N GLY A 200 25.15 4.27 1.32
CA GLY A 200 25.91 4.44 2.56
C GLY A 200 27.09 5.40 2.37
N LEU A 201 27.67 5.83 3.48
CA LEU A 201 28.90 6.62 3.47
C LEU A 201 30.07 5.66 3.18
N SER A 202 30.96 6.01 2.27
CA SER A 202 32.29 5.39 2.18
C SER A 202 33.04 5.59 3.51
N ASP A 203 34.10 4.82 3.76
CA ASP A 203 34.90 4.96 4.98
C ASP A 203 35.43 6.39 5.17
N ALA A 204 35.76 7.07 4.07
CA ALA A 204 36.18 8.47 4.07
C ALA A 204 35.03 9.44 4.40
N GLU A 205 33.84 9.22 3.86
CA GLU A 205 32.65 10.04 4.15
C GLU A 205 32.09 9.78 5.55
N ALA A 206 32.24 8.55 6.06
CA ALA A 206 31.89 8.20 7.43
C ALA A 206 32.85 8.90 8.41
N TRP A 207 34.15 8.86 8.14
CA TRP A 207 35.15 9.62 8.88
C TRP A 207 34.87 11.13 8.82
N LEU A 208 34.58 11.66 7.63
CA LEU A 208 34.30 13.09 7.44
C LEU A 208 33.05 13.51 8.21
N ALA A 209 31.95 12.74 8.12
CA ALA A 209 30.72 12.99 8.87
C ALA A 209 30.95 12.94 10.39
N THR A 210 31.81 12.05 10.88
CA THR A 210 32.21 12.04 12.30
C THR A 210 33.18 13.15 12.69
N SER A 211 33.90 13.74 11.74
CA SER A 211 34.87 14.81 11.99
C SER A 211 34.26 16.21 11.97
N ILE A 212 33.03 16.34 11.46
CA ILE A 212 32.25 17.58 11.55
C ILE A 212 31.60 17.59 12.94
N GLU A 213 32.28 18.20 13.91
CA GLU A 213 31.61 18.63 15.15
C GLU A 213 30.47 19.60 14.79
N PRO A 214 29.25 19.43 15.32
CA PRO A 214 28.29 20.52 15.27
C PRO A 214 28.90 21.70 16.04
N ALA A 215 29.08 22.84 15.36
CA ALA A 215 29.53 24.06 16.02
C ALA A 215 28.61 24.32 17.23
N PRO A 216 29.15 24.59 18.44
CA PRO A 216 28.31 24.95 19.57
C PRO A 216 27.51 26.21 19.18
N GLY A 217 26.19 26.07 19.08
CA GLY A 217 25.28 27.19 18.80
C GLY A 217 24.63 27.26 17.41
N THR A 218 24.41 26.14 16.71
CA THR A 218 23.50 26.14 15.54
C THR A 218 22.18 25.42 15.85
N GLU A 219 21.16 26.27 16.06
CA GLU A 219 19.70 26.09 16.15
C GLU A 219 19.13 24.70 16.49
N GLY A 220 18.59 24.57 17.72
CA GLY A 220 17.67 23.48 18.07
C GLY A 220 17.68 22.98 19.52
N GLU A 221 18.47 23.56 20.43
CA GLU A 221 18.46 23.13 21.84
C GLU A 221 17.21 23.67 22.59
N PRO A 222 16.48 22.82 23.32
CA PRO A 222 15.31 23.23 24.08
C PRO A 222 15.75 24.03 25.31
N THR A 223 15.33 25.29 25.38
CA THR A 223 15.40 26.08 26.61
C THR A 223 14.48 25.46 27.66
N ARG A 224 15.08 24.82 28.68
CA ARG A 224 14.39 24.54 29.94
C ARG A 224 14.63 25.72 30.88
N GLY A 225 13.54 26.38 31.25
CA GLY A 225 13.38 27.28 32.39
C GLY A 225 11.94 27.16 32.86
#